data_AF-A0A7V1E6I7-F1
#
_entry.id   AF-A0A7V1E6I7-F1
#
_cell.length_a   1.000
_cell.length_b   1.000
_cell.length_c   1.000
_cell.angle_alpha   90.00
_cell.angle_beta   90.00
_cell.angle_gamma   90.00
#
_symmetry.space_group_name_H-M   'P 1'
#
loop_
_entity.id
_entity.type
_entity.pdbx_description
1 polymer ?
#
loop_
_entity_poly.entity_id
_entity_poly.type
_entity_poly.pdbx_seq_one_letter_code
_entity_poly.pdbx_strand_id
1 'polypeptide(L)'
;MSEDQQTSRFKSYIGFLLVGAGLIILVWVAFTEYNDYSAAKESAEPISQQSPDGKPAGPGVLPKFIVEASSNTRKAYLFASKEKNQTSMEAAECYCPCAHDSLLGCFISERKSNSKVVYATHGASCGVCVDETLSVKKWVSEGKSAEEISELVDKEYGGR
;
A
#
# COMPACT_ATOMS: atom_id res chain seq x y z
N MET A 1 -57.41 -9.12 -40.65
CA MET A 1 -56.23 -8.23 -40.52
C MET A 1 -55.20 -9.03 -39.74
N SER A 2 -54.24 -9.62 -40.46
CA SER A 2 -53.60 -10.90 -40.11
C SER A 2 -52.45 -10.76 -39.09
N GLU A 3 -52.40 -11.78 -38.21
CA GLU A 3 -51.50 -11.95 -37.07
C GLU A 3 -49.99 -11.88 -37.42
N ASP A 4 -49.64 -12.12 -38.68
CA ASP A 4 -48.25 -12.10 -39.18
C ASP A 4 -47.59 -10.72 -39.12
N GLN A 5 -48.36 -9.64 -39.29
CA GLN A 5 -47.79 -8.29 -39.24
C GLN A 5 -47.46 -7.86 -37.80
N GLN A 6 -48.20 -8.38 -36.81
CA GLN A 6 -47.97 -8.06 -35.40
C GLN A 6 -46.73 -8.77 -34.85
N THR A 7 -46.52 -10.03 -35.23
CA THR A 7 -45.38 -10.83 -34.78
C THR A 7 -44.05 -10.36 -35.39
N SER A 8 -44.06 -9.90 -36.64
CA SER A 8 -42.87 -9.35 -37.31
C SER A 8 -42.38 -8.05 -36.65
N ARG A 9 -43.31 -7.12 -36.35
CA ARG A 9 -42.95 -5.88 -35.64
C ARG A 9 -42.46 -6.15 -34.22
N PHE A 10 -43.06 -7.11 -33.52
CA PHE A 10 -42.64 -7.47 -32.16
C PHE A 10 -41.22 -8.06 -32.12
N LYS A 11 -40.85 -8.90 -33.10
CA LYS A 11 -39.48 -9.43 -33.24
C LYS A 11 -38.45 -8.33 -33.54
N SER A 12 -38.80 -7.34 -34.37
CA SER A 12 -37.93 -6.18 -34.59
C SER A 12 -37.77 -5.33 -33.32
N TYR A 13 -38.84 -5.08 -32.56
CA TYR A 13 -38.76 -4.33 -31.31
C TYR A 13 -37.89 -5.03 -30.26
N ILE A 14 -38.00 -6.36 -30.11
CA ILE A 14 -37.14 -7.14 -29.21
C ILE A 14 -35.67 -7.06 -29.65
N GLY A 15 -35.40 -7.15 -30.96
CA GLY A 15 -34.04 -6.98 -31.49
C GLY A 15 -33.45 -5.60 -31.18
N PHE A 16 -34.21 -4.53 -31.37
CA PHE A 16 -33.76 -3.17 -31.02
C PHE A 16 -33.60 -2.95 -29.51
N LEU A 17 -34.45 -3.56 -28.68
CA LEU A 17 -34.34 -3.48 -27.21
C LEU A 17 -33.09 -4.19 -26.67
N LEU A 18 -32.73 -5.36 -27.23
CA LEU A 18 -31.53 -6.08 -26.80
C LEU A 18 -30.24 -5.33 -27.18
N VAL A 19 -30.19 -4.72 -28.37
CA VAL A 19 -29.05 -3.89 -28.79
C VAL A 19 -28.95 -2.61 -27.95
N GLY A 20 -30.09 -1.96 -27.68
CA GLY A 20 -30.15 -0.76 -26.83
C GLY A 20 -29.72 -1.04 -25.39
N ALA A 21 -30.19 -2.15 -24.80
CA ALA A 21 -29.78 -2.57 -23.45
C ALA A 21 -28.28 -2.88 -23.39
N GLY A 22 -27.71 -3.53 -24.41
CA GLY A 22 -26.27 -3.78 -24.51
C GLY A 22 -25.44 -2.49 -24.53
N LEU A 23 -25.87 -1.49 -25.29
CA LEU A 23 -25.19 -0.18 -25.33
C LEU A 23 -25.30 0.58 -24.00
N ILE A 24 -26.45 0.51 -23.32
CA ILE A 24 -26.62 1.13 -22.00
C ILE A 24 -25.72 0.46 -20.96
N ILE A 25 -25.59 -0.87 -20.99
CA ILE A 25 -24.70 -1.61 -20.08
C ILE A 25 -23.24 -1.24 -20.35
N LEU A 26 -22.81 -1.13 -21.61
CA LEU A 26 -21.44 -0.71 -21.94
C LEU A 26 -21.15 0.73 -21.48
N VAL A 27 -22.11 1.64 -21.62
CA VAL A 27 -21.98 3.01 -21.12
C VAL A 27 -21.96 3.05 -19.60
N TRP A 28 -22.77 2.22 -18.92
CA TRP A 28 -22.76 2.11 -17.46
C TRP A 28 -21.43 1.54 -16.93
N VAL A 29 -20.89 0.48 -17.54
CA VAL A 29 -19.59 -0.11 -17.16
C VAL A 29 -18.46 0.90 -17.39
N ALA A 30 -18.45 1.56 -18.56
CA ALA A 30 -17.48 2.61 -18.84
C ALA A 30 -17.62 3.79 -17.86
N PHE A 31 -18.84 4.14 -17.45
CA PHE A 31 -19.08 5.19 -16.45
C PHE A 31 -18.61 4.77 -15.05
N THR A 32 -18.82 3.52 -14.63
CA THR A 32 -18.32 3.01 -13.33
C THR A 32 -16.80 2.93 -13.30
N GLU A 33 -16.16 2.43 -14.36
CA GLU A 33 -14.70 2.39 -14.47
C GLU A 33 -14.11 3.80 -14.58
N TYR A 34 -14.78 4.71 -15.30
CA TYR A 34 -14.39 6.11 -15.38
C TYR A 34 -14.49 6.80 -14.03
N ASN A 35 -15.54 6.54 -13.24
CA ASN A 35 -15.74 7.14 -11.92
C ASN A 35 -14.71 6.64 -10.90
N ASP A 36 -14.36 5.34 -10.93
CA ASP A 36 -13.28 4.77 -10.12
C ASP A 36 -11.90 5.32 -10.54
N TYR A 37 -11.68 5.49 -11.85
CA TYR A 37 -10.46 6.10 -12.39
C TYR A 37 -10.34 7.60 -12.05
N SER A 38 -11.43 8.37 -12.10
CA SER A 38 -11.42 9.80 -11.74
C SER A 38 -11.26 10.01 -10.24
N ALA A 39 -11.88 9.18 -9.40
CA ALA A 39 -11.66 9.19 -7.95
C ALA A 39 -10.19 8.91 -7.59
N ALA A 40 -9.51 8.04 -8.34
CA ALA A 40 -8.08 7.77 -8.17
C ALA A 40 -7.17 8.90 -8.72
N LYS A 41 -7.67 9.78 -9.59
CA LYS A 41 -6.89 10.89 -10.18
C LYS A 41 -7.07 12.21 -9.42
N GLU A 42 -8.21 12.41 -8.75
CA GLU A 42 -8.47 13.56 -7.87
C GLU A 42 -7.65 13.52 -6.57
N SER A 43 -6.94 12.41 -6.29
CA SER A 43 -5.97 12.33 -5.18
C SER A 43 -4.62 13.01 -5.47
N ALA A 44 -4.51 13.79 -6.54
CA ALA A 44 -3.37 14.67 -6.81
C ALA A 44 -3.70 16.13 -6.45
N GLU A 45 -4.06 16.38 -5.19
CA GLU A 45 -4.22 17.72 -4.60
C GLU A 45 -3.39 17.84 -3.29
N PRO A 46 -3.02 19.07 -2.87
CA PRO A 46 -1.70 19.44 -2.35
C PRO A 46 -1.52 19.17 -0.85
N ILE A 47 -0.32 18.72 -0.44
CA ILE A 47 0.36 18.87 0.89
C ILE A 47 -0.55 18.86 2.15
N SER A 48 -1.67 18.15 2.15
CA SER A 48 -2.62 18.10 3.28
C SER A 48 -2.48 16.82 4.10
N GLN A 49 -1.78 15.81 3.58
CA GLN A 49 -1.57 14.51 4.23
C GLN A 49 -0.18 14.32 4.86
N GLN A 50 0.52 15.43 5.18
CA GLN A 50 1.81 15.39 5.85
C GLN A 50 1.65 15.52 7.37
N SER A 51 2.15 14.55 8.13
CA SER A 51 2.19 14.65 9.60
C SER A 51 3.43 15.43 10.05
N PRO A 52 3.35 16.29 11.09
CA PRO A 52 4.54 16.86 11.70
C PRO A 52 5.46 15.75 12.25
N ASP A 53 6.77 15.99 12.23
CA ASP A 53 7.78 15.08 12.74
C ASP A 53 7.55 14.79 14.23
N GLY A 54 7.69 13.52 14.64
CA GLY A 54 7.45 13.10 16.02
C GLY A 54 5.98 13.15 16.47
N LYS A 55 5.02 13.38 15.56
CA LYS A 55 3.58 13.25 15.84
C LYS A 55 3.01 11.96 15.26
N PRO A 56 1.96 11.38 15.90
CA PRO A 56 1.29 10.22 15.36
C PRO A 56 0.69 10.50 13.99
N ALA A 57 1.07 9.68 13.02
CA ALA A 57 0.54 9.69 11.67
C ALA A 57 -0.42 8.52 11.46
N GLY A 58 -1.53 8.76 10.78
CA GLY A 58 -2.46 7.71 10.38
C GLY A 58 -1.96 6.87 9.21
N PRO A 59 -2.67 5.79 8.86
CA PRO A 59 -2.38 5.01 7.67
C PRO A 59 -2.34 5.90 6.42
N GLY A 60 -1.28 5.78 5.61
CA GLY A 60 -1.09 6.56 4.38
C GLY A 60 -0.64 8.01 4.58
N VAL A 61 -0.67 8.54 5.81
CA VAL A 61 -0.16 9.88 6.14
C VAL A 61 1.33 9.78 6.46
N LEU A 62 2.15 10.51 5.72
CA LEU A 62 3.62 10.47 5.87
C LEU A 62 4.16 11.84 6.23
N PRO A 63 5.03 11.94 7.25
CA PRO A 63 5.81 13.14 7.49
C PRO A 63 6.63 13.60 6.29
N LYS A 64 6.88 14.91 6.23
CA LYS A 64 7.61 15.55 5.13
C LYS A 64 8.98 14.91 4.90
N PHE A 65 9.73 14.60 5.96
CA PHE A 65 11.05 13.97 5.82
C PHE A 65 11.01 12.61 5.12
N ILE A 66 9.92 11.85 5.27
CA ILE A 66 9.73 10.58 4.55
C ILE A 66 9.37 10.89 3.10
N VAL A 67 8.43 11.82 2.86
CA VAL A 67 8.01 12.21 1.50
C VAL A 67 9.21 12.65 0.66
N GLU A 68 10.14 13.40 1.23
CA GLU A 68 11.33 13.93 0.55
C GLU A 68 12.52 12.95 0.50
N ALA A 69 12.45 11.82 1.20
CA ALA A 69 13.53 10.84 1.25
C ALA A 69 13.77 10.11 -0.09
N SER A 70 14.85 9.32 -0.15
CA SER A 70 15.11 8.45 -1.31
C SER A 70 13.95 7.48 -1.55
N SER A 71 13.82 6.96 -2.78
CA SER A 71 12.78 5.98 -3.08
C SER A 71 12.87 4.72 -2.20
N ASN A 72 14.08 4.27 -1.86
CA ASN A 72 14.28 3.08 -1.04
C ASN A 72 13.92 3.34 0.42
N THR A 73 14.33 4.50 0.94
CA THR A 73 13.96 4.97 2.28
C THR A 73 12.43 5.04 2.40
N ARG A 74 11.72 5.67 1.45
CA ARG A 74 10.25 5.70 1.44
C ARG A 74 9.63 4.30 1.45
N LYS A 75 10.15 3.38 0.63
CA LYS A 75 9.67 2.00 0.56
C LYS A 75 9.86 1.27 1.89
N ALA A 76 10.97 1.49 2.60
CA ALA A 76 11.24 0.90 3.91
C ALA A 76 10.26 1.44 4.96
N TYR A 77 10.08 2.76 5.03
CA TYR A 77 9.10 3.38 5.96
C TYR A 77 7.66 2.89 5.71
N LEU A 78 7.22 2.87 4.46
CA LEU A 78 5.89 2.38 4.09
C LEU A 78 5.71 0.87 4.35
N PHE A 79 6.80 0.11 4.34
CA PHE A 79 6.77 -1.30 4.70
C PHE A 79 6.62 -1.47 6.21
N ALA A 80 7.42 -0.73 7.00
CA ALA A 80 7.40 -0.73 8.46
C ALA A 80 6.10 -0.18 9.07
N SER A 81 5.47 0.80 8.41
CA SER A 81 4.24 1.42 8.89
C SER A 81 3.00 0.52 8.76
N LYS A 82 3.09 -0.57 7.98
CA LYS A 82 1.97 -1.50 7.79
C LYS A 82 1.95 -2.49 8.94
N GLU A 83 0.88 -2.45 9.72
CA GLU A 83 0.65 -3.30 10.90
C GLU A 83 0.95 -4.78 10.64
N LYS A 84 0.49 -5.33 9.50
CA LYS A 84 0.73 -6.73 9.11
C LYS A 84 2.20 -7.14 8.95
N ASN A 85 3.12 -6.18 8.78
CA ASN A 85 4.55 -6.45 8.62
C ASN A 85 5.33 -6.23 9.92
N GLN A 86 4.71 -5.59 10.93
CA GLN A 86 5.41 -5.16 12.14
C GLN A 86 5.94 -6.35 12.94
N THR A 87 5.19 -7.45 13.02
CA THR A 87 5.66 -8.68 13.69
C THR A 87 6.94 -9.22 13.06
N SER A 88 7.04 -9.27 11.74
CA SER A 88 8.26 -9.70 11.04
C SER A 88 9.44 -8.76 11.26
N MET A 89 9.18 -7.45 11.37
CA MET A 89 10.22 -6.45 11.62
C MET A 89 10.64 -6.36 13.10
N GLU A 90 9.74 -6.69 14.03
CA GLU A 90 10.05 -6.80 15.46
C GLU A 90 10.92 -8.03 15.74
N ALA A 91 10.73 -9.12 15.00
CA ALA A 91 11.55 -10.33 15.12
C ALA A 91 12.97 -10.18 14.52
N ALA A 92 13.18 -9.18 13.66
CA ALA A 92 14.46 -8.93 12.99
C ALA A 92 15.34 -7.98 13.82
N GLU A 93 16.56 -8.41 14.16
CA GLU A 93 17.59 -7.53 14.70
C GLU A 93 18.08 -6.54 13.62
N CYS A 94 18.61 -5.41 14.05
CA CYS A 94 19.23 -4.43 13.17
C CYS A 94 20.74 -4.48 13.37
N TYR A 95 21.51 -4.83 12.34
CA TYR A 95 22.98 -4.92 12.43
C TYR A 95 23.66 -3.61 12.05
N CYS A 96 23.01 -2.49 12.37
CA CYS A 96 23.58 -1.16 12.31
C CYS A 96 24.36 -0.88 13.62
N PRO A 97 25.47 -0.10 13.60
CA PRO A 97 26.17 0.33 14.81
C PRO A 97 25.36 1.21 15.78
N CYS A 98 24.10 1.51 15.47
CA CYS A 98 23.17 2.23 16.35
C CYS A 98 22.27 1.23 17.10
N ALA A 99 22.18 1.35 18.42
CA ALA A 99 21.40 0.41 19.23
C ALA A 99 19.90 0.77 19.23
N HIS A 100 19.09 -0.07 18.58
CA HIS A 100 17.63 -0.16 18.74
C HIS A 100 17.24 -1.62 19.01
N ASP A 101 16.07 -1.82 19.62
CA ASP A 101 15.61 -3.15 20.02
C ASP A 101 15.27 -4.07 18.83
N SER A 102 15.00 -3.50 17.65
CA SER A 102 14.67 -4.26 16.43
C SER A 102 14.78 -3.37 15.19
N LEU A 103 14.74 -4.00 14.02
CA LEU A 103 14.65 -3.31 12.74
C LEU A 103 13.40 -2.43 12.63
N LEU A 104 12.29 -2.80 13.29
CA LEU A 104 11.09 -1.94 13.35
C LEU A 104 11.38 -0.61 14.06
N GLY A 105 12.14 -0.65 15.17
CA GLY A 105 12.48 0.52 15.98
C GLY A 105 13.22 1.62 15.22
N CYS A 106 13.93 1.26 14.15
CA CYS A 106 14.60 2.21 13.26
C CYS A 106 13.63 3.14 12.52
N PHE A 107 12.38 2.72 12.31
CA PHE A 107 11.39 3.44 11.52
C PHE A 107 10.22 3.94 12.36
N ILE A 108 9.83 3.19 13.39
CA ILE A 108 8.66 3.47 14.23
C ILE A 108 9.12 3.60 15.68
N SER A 109 9.02 4.81 16.24
CA SER A 109 9.37 5.05 17.65
C SER A 109 8.23 4.70 18.60
N GLU A 110 6.97 4.77 18.13
CA GLU A 110 5.81 4.44 18.95
C GLU A 110 4.65 3.93 18.09
N ARG A 111 3.94 2.91 18.59
CA ARG A 111 2.66 2.45 18.06
C ARG A 111 1.53 3.04 18.90
N LYS A 112 0.53 3.62 18.24
CA LYS A 112 -0.68 4.13 18.89
C LYS A 112 -1.87 3.21 18.57
N SER A 113 -2.92 3.33 19.37
CA SER A 113 -4.22 2.74 19.00
C SER A 113 -4.73 3.30 17.67
N ASN A 114 -5.54 2.51 16.96
CA ASN A 114 -6.14 2.87 15.66
C ASN A 114 -5.15 2.94 14.48
N SER A 115 -4.17 2.03 14.44
CA SER A 115 -3.18 1.89 13.35
C SER A 115 -2.39 3.18 13.05
N LYS A 116 -2.27 4.06 14.04
CA LYS A 116 -1.41 5.25 13.98
C LYS A 116 -0.01 4.93 14.50
N VAL A 117 1.00 5.54 13.92
CA VAL A 117 2.40 5.35 14.32
C VAL A 117 3.12 6.68 14.46
N VAL A 118 4.08 6.77 15.38
CA VAL A 118 5.05 7.86 15.41
C VAL A 118 6.29 7.39 14.68
N TYR A 119 6.66 8.10 13.61
CA TYR A 119 7.84 7.76 12.82
C TYR A 119 9.12 8.25 13.50
N ALA A 120 10.11 7.37 13.59
CA ALA A 120 11.47 7.72 13.96
C ALA A 120 12.16 8.40 12.77
N THR A 121 12.96 9.43 13.02
CA THR A 121 13.70 10.15 11.96
C THR A 121 15.01 9.47 11.59
N HIS A 122 15.58 8.64 12.47
CA HIS A 122 16.89 8.02 12.29
C HIS A 122 16.94 7.07 11.08
N GLY A 123 15.90 6.26 10.87
CA GLY A 123 15.82 5.38 9.70
C GLY A 123 15.85 6.12 8.35
N ALA A 124 15.64 7.44 8.32
CA ALA A 124 15.69 8.23 7.09
C ALA A 124 17.11 8.45 6.57
N SER A 125 18.11 8.43 7.46
CA SER A 125 19.52 8.66 7.13
C SER A 125 20.42 7.43 7.30
N CYS A 126 19.88 6.30 7.77
CA CYS A 126 20.66 5.06 7.92
C CYS A 126 20.46 4.10 6.73
N GLY A 127 21.46 3.99 5.86
CA GLY A 127 21.43 3.08 4.70
C GLY A 127 21.31 1.61 5.10
N VAL A 128 22.00 1.19 6.17
CA VAL A 128 21.99 -0.20 6.66
C VAL A 128 20.56 -0.64 7.03
N CYS A 129 19.87 0.14 7.86
CA CYS A 129 18.49 -0.14 8.25
C CYS A 129 17.55 -0.25 7.04
N VAL A 130 17.75 0.62 6.04
CA VAL A 130 16.95 0.62 4.81
C VAL A 130 17.19 -0.65 4.02
N ASP A 131 18.44 -1.05 3.81
CA ASP A 131 18.80 -2.24 3.04
C ASP A 131 18.31 -3.52 3.72
N GLU A 132 18.53 -3.66 5.02
CA GLU A 132 18.04 -4.80 5.81
C GLU A 132 16.50 -4.92 5.73
N THR A 133 15.79 -3.78 5.82
CA THR A 133 14.33 -3.73 5.70
C THR A 133 13.84 -4.13 4.31
N LEU A 134 14.58 -3.78 3.26
CA LEU A 134 14.23 -4.17 1.90
C LEU A 134 14.42 -5.69 1.68
N SER A 135 15.40 -6.31 2.33
CA SER A 135 15.54 -7.78 2.36
C SER A 135 14.42 -8.45 3.15
N VAL A 136 14.09 -7.94 4.34
CA VAL A 136 12.93 -8.44 5.11
C VAL A 136 11.64 -8.33 4.30
N LYS A 137 11.43 -7.19 3.62
CA LYS A 137 10.29 -7.02 2.71
C LYS A 137 10.24 -8.07 1.61
N LYS A 138 11.39 -8.42 1.03
CA LYS A 138 11.50 -9.48 0.03
C LYS A 138 11.09 -10.84 0.63
N TRP A 139 11.64 -11.22 1.77
CA TRP A 139 11.33 -12.51 2.42
C TRP A 139 9.86 -12.62 2.86
N VAL A 140 9.27 -11.53 3.34
CA VAL A 140 7.82 -11.47 3.62
C VAL A 140 7.01 -11.69 2.34
N SER A 141 7.44 -11.13 1.19
CA SER A 141 6.78 -11.39 -0.09
C SER A 141 6.97 -12.82 -0.61
N GLU A 142 8.00 -13.52 -0.15
CA GLU A 142 8.25 -14.94 -0.40
C GLU A 142 7.51 -15.86 0.58
N GLY A 143 6.74 -15.30 1.52
CA GLY A 143 5.91 -16.04 2.46
C GLY A 143 6.64 -16.56 3.70
N LYS A 144 7.82 -16.02 4.02
CA LYS A 144 8.61 -16.41 5.20
C LYS A 144 7.94 -16.00 6.51
N SER A 145 8.02 -16.87 7.52
CA SER A 145 7.54 -16.57 8.88
C SER A 145 8.44 -15.54 9.58
N ALA A 146 7.97 -14.98 10.71
CA ALA A 146 8.77 -14.04 11.49
C ALA A 146 10.05 -14.69 12.03
N GLU A 147 9.98 -15.96 12.44
CA GLU A 147 11.10 -16.76 12.90
C GLU A 147 12.11 -17.01 11.77
N GLU A 148 11.64 -17.46 10.60
CA GLU A 148 12.52 -17.64 9.43
C GLU A 148 13.21 -16.33 9.03
N ILE A 149 12.49 -15.20 9.14
CA ILE A 149 13.04 -13.87 8.82
C ILE A 149 14.13 -13.49 9.83
N SER A 150 13.91 -13.71 11.12
CA SER A 150 14.90 -13.47 12.16
C SER A 150 16.20 -14.24 11.86
N GLU A 151 16.08 -15.55 11.59
CA GLU A 151 17.22 -16.39 11.23
C GLU A 151 17.93 -15.93 9.93
N LEU A 152 17.17 -15.50 8.92
CA LEU A 152 17.73 -15.00 7.67
C LEU A 152 18.48 -13.68 7.86
N VAL A 153 17.96 -12.79 8.71
CA VAL A 153 18.61 -11.53 9.08
C VAL A 153 19.93 -11.81 9.79
N ASP A 154 19.93 -12.67 10.80
CA ASP A 154 21.14 -13.05 11.54
C ASP A 154 22.19 -13.69 10.63
N LYS A 155 21.75 -14.59 9.76
CA LYS A 155 22.64 -15.28 8.82
C LYS A 155 23.26 -14.32 7.81
N GLU A 156 22.49 -13.40 7.26
CA GLU A 156 22.97 -12.50 6.20
C GLU A 156 23.81 -11.35 6.77
N TYR A 157 23.51 -10.90 7.98
CA TYR A 157 24.01 -9.63 8.51
C TYR A 157 24.77 -9.74 9.83
N GLY A 158 24.66 -10.84 10.58
CA GLY A 158 25.26 -10.99 11.91
C GLY A 158 26.78 -11.07 11.97
N GLY A 159 27.45 -11.13 10.82
CA GLY A 159 28.92 -11.06 10.72
C GLY A 159 29.50 -9.66 10.52
N ARG A 160 28.68 -8.61 10.62
CA ARG A 160 29.08 -7.21 10.41
C ARG A 160 29.81 -6.58 11.59
#